data_AF-A0A183G3E0-F1
#
_entry.id   AF-A0A183G3E0-F1
#
_cell.length_a   1.000
_cell.length_b   1.000
_cell.length_c   1.000
_cell.angle_alpha   90.00
_cell.angle_beta   90.00
_cell.angle_gamma   90.00
#
_symmetry.space_group_name_H-M   'P 1'
#
loop_
_entity.id
_entity.type
_entity.pdbx_description
1 polymer ?
#
loop_
_entity_poly.entity_id
_entity_poly.type
_entity_poly.pdbx_seq_one_letter_code
_entity_poly.pdbx_strand_id
1 'polypeptide(L)'
;MCISVCSSGTPVALYGGGRTVRDSIEAQLQKHVEETYPLQFVDDLKHQQDMVSRLMENLRMTDDASRLHGEVIIDATRIPNSPLLRVVRRFVPAAPVMSLNESGSDEKTIFVHLYEPFEITRIAQIVPSASSDASSIARIRSLLSKANVVEVNAEQGDFAEK
;
A
#
# COMPACT_ATOMS: atom_id res chain seq x y z
N MET A 1 4.27 -1.70 -4.42
CA MET A 1 3.34 -1.89 -3.27
C MET A 1 1.86 -1.89 -3.64
N CYS A 2 1.29 -0.82 -4.22
CA CYS A 2 -0.16 -0.71 -4.47
C CYS A 2 -0.77 -1.90 -5.21
N ILE A 3 -0.10 -2.42 -6.23
CA ILE A 3 -0.52 -3.59 -7.01
C ILE A 3 -0.69 -4.83 -6.11
N SER A 4 0.28 -5.08 -5.22
CA SER A 4 0.27 -6.23 -4.29
C SER A 4 -0.88 -6.14 -3.27
N VAL A 5 -1.30 -4.92 -2.91
CA VAL A 5 -2.43 -4.71 -2.01
C VAL A 5 -3.75 -4.86 -2.76
N CYS A 6 -3.88 -4.29 -3.97
CA CYS A 6 -5.08 -4.45 -4.79
C CYS A 6 -5.35 -5.91 -5.18
N SER A 7 -4.30 -6.68 -5.46
CA SER A 7 -4.41 -8.11 -5.82
C SER A 7 -4.77 -9.01 -4.63
N SER A 8 -4.60 -8.54 -3.39
CA SER A 8 -5.03 -9.26 -2.18
C SER A 8 -6.54 -9.21 -1.92
N GLY A 9 -7.31 -8.48 -2.74
CA GLY A 9 -8.72 -8.22 -2.51
C GLY A 9 -9.01 -7.18 -1.43
N THR A 10 -7.97 -6.55 -0.88
CA THR A 10 -8.13 -5.44 0.08
C THR A 10 -8.52 -4.17 -0.68
N PRO A 11 -9.64 -3.50 -0.35
CA PRO A 11 -9.98 -2.22 -0.95
C PRO A 11 -8.90 -1.17 -0.65
N VAL A 12 -8.41 -0.50 -1.70
CA VAL A 12 -7.37 0.53 -1.60
C VAL A 12 -7.98 1.88 -1.94
N ALA A 13 -7.80 2.86 -1.06
CA ALA A 13 -8.12 4.25 -1.35
C ALA A 13 -6.83 5.04 -1.59
N LEU A 14 -6.74 5.74 -2.71
CA LEU A 14 -5.67 6.67 -3.01
C LEU A 14 -6.15 8.11 -2.82
N TYR A 15 -5.40 8.86 -2.03
CA TYR A 15 -5.68 10.26 -1.74
C TYR A 15 -4.82 11.20 -2.58
N GLY A 16 -5.43 12.21 -3.20
CA GLY A 16 -4.73 13.27 -3.93
C GLY A 16 -4.09 12.82 -5.26
N GLY A 17 -4.46 11.63 -5.74
CA GLY A 17 -4.08 11.13 -7.05
C GLY A 17 -5.03 11.66 -8.12
N GLY A 18 -4.58 12.63 -8.92
CA GLY A 18 -5.33 13.11 -10.08
C GLY A 18 -5.44 12.06 -11.20
N ARG A 19 -6.10 12.43 -12.30
CA ARG A 19 -6.31 11.56 -13.48
C ARG A 19 -5.02 10.90 -13.99
N THR A 20 -3.91 11.64 -13.99
CA THR A 20 -2.60 11.14 -14.42
C THR A 20 -2.07 9.99 -13.56
N VAL A 21 -2.32 10.02 -12.25
CA VAL A 21 -1.93 8.94 -11.33
C VAL A 21 -2.79 7.70 -11.58
N ARG A 22 -4.08 7.90 -11.91
CA ARG A 22 -4.99 6.81 -12.26
C ARG A 22 -4.51 6.06 -13.49
N ASP A 23 -4.24 6.80 -14.56
CA ASP A 23 -3.80 6.24 -15.84
C ASP A 23 -2.47 5.49 -15.67
N SER A 24 -1.57 6.01 -14.83
CA SER A 24 -0.30 5.34 -14.52
C SER A 24 -0.49 4.03 -13.75
N ILE A 25 -1.42 3.98 -12.79
CA ILE A 25 -1.69 2.77 -12.02
C ILE A 25 -2.40 1.72 -12.87
N GLU A 26 -3.33 2.15 -13.72
CA GLU A 26 -4.00 1.28 -14.68
C GLU A 26 -2.99 0.64 -15.64
N ALA A 27 -2.04 1.41 -16.17
CA ALA A 27 -0.97 0.87 -17.01
C ALA A 27 -0.08 -0.15 -16.27
N GLN A 28 0.23 0.09 -14.99
CA GLN A 28 1.00 -0.85 -14.17
C GLN A 28 0.22 -2.13 -13.87
N LEU A 29 -1.09 -2.02 -13.59
CA LEU A 29 -1.97 -3.18 -13.37
C LEU A 29 -2.13 -4.00 -14.64
N GLN A 30 -2.32 -3.34 -15.78
CA GLN A 30 -2.37 -3.97 -17.09
C GLN A 30 -1.11 -4.80 -17.35
N LYS A 31 0.07 -4.20 -17.18
CA LYS A 31 1.35 -4.90 -17.31
C LYS A 31 1.46 -6.10 -16.38
N HIS A 32 1.05 -5.96 -15.11
CA HIS A 32 1.08 -7.05 -14.15
C HIS A 32 0.17 -8.22 -14.55
N VAL A 33 -1.03 -7.94 -15.06
CA VAL A 33 -1.97 -8.97 -15.52
C VAL A 33 -1.45 -9.67 -16.78
N GLU A 34 -0.85 -8.93 -17.72
CA GLU A 34 -0.22 -9.49 -18.92
C GLU A 34 0.94 -10.44 -18.59
N GLU A 35 1.78 -10.08 -17.62
CA GLU A 35 2.87 -10.93 -17.14
C GLU A 35 2.35 -12.19 -16.42
N THR A 36 1.22 -12.07 -15.71
CA THR A 36 0.63 -13.18 -14.95
C THR A 36 -0.14 -14.17 -15.83
N TYR A 37 -0.83 -13.67 -16.86
CA TYR A 37 -1.67 -14.45 -17.77
C TYR A 37 -1.22 -14.22 -19.22
N PRO A 38 -0.15 -14.86 -19.69
CA PRO A 38 0.37 -14.63 -21.04
C PRO A 38 -0.64 -15.05 -22.11
N LEU A 39 -0.79 -14.24 -23.15
CA LEU A 39 -1.72 -14.50 -24.26
C LEU A 39 -1.31 -15.76 -25.04
N GLN A 40 -2.14 -16.80 -24.98
CA GLN A 40 -2.01 -17.99 -25.79
C GLN A 40 -3.16 -18.10 -26.80
N PHE A 41 -4.34 -17.59 -26.44
CA PHE A 41 -5.56 -17.59 -27.22
C PHE A 41 -6.30 -16.25 -27.14
N VAL A 42 -7.27 -16.05 -28.03
CA VAL A 42 -8.08 -14.81 -28.08
C VAL A 42 -8.93 -14.63 -26.81
N ASP A 43 -9.41 -15.72 -26.20
CA ASP A 43 -10.19 -15.66 -24.96
C ASP A 43 -9.37 -15.11 -23.77
N ASP A 44 -8.05 -15.21 -23.82
CA ASP A 44 -7.16 -14.69 -22.78
C ASP A 44 -7.18 -13.15 -22.75
N LEU A 45 -7.41 -12.47 -23.88
CA LEU A 45 -7.55 -11.00 -23.92
C LEU A 45 -8.75 -10.54 -23.08
N LYS A 46 -9.88 -11.25 -23.20
CA LYS A 46 -11.08 -10.95 -22.42
C LYS A 46 -10.82 -11.23 -20.94
N HIS A 47 -10.15 -12.34 -20.63
CA HIS A 47 -9.79 -12.68 -19.27
C HIS A 47 -8.87 -11.63 -18.62
N GLN A 48 -7.86 -11.14 -19.34
CA GLN A 48 -6.98 -10.07 -18.87
C GLN A 48 -7.77 -8.78 -18.58
N GLN A 49 -8.64 -8.34 -19.49
CA GLN A 49 -9.46 -7.13 -19.31
C GLN A 49 -10.41 -7.24 -18.10
N ASP A 50 -11.04 -8.41 -17.92
CA ASP A 50 -11.90 -8.68 -16.77
C ASP A 50 -11.11 -8.61 -15.46
N MET A 51 -9.88 -9.15 -15.43
CA MET A 51 -9.01 -9.13 -14.26
C MET A 51 -8.55 -7.71 -13.91
N VAL A 52 -8.13 -6.90 -14.90
CA VAL A 52 -7.76 -5.50 -14.68
C VAL A 52 -8.95 -4.70 -14.16
N SER A 53 -10.15 -4.92 -14.72
CA SER A 53 -11.38 -4.25 -14.27
C SER A 53 -11.69 -4.56 -12.80
N ARG A 54 -11.59 -5.83 -12.38
CA ARG A 54 -11.77 -6.23 -10.97
C ARG A 54 -10.73 -5.60 -10.03
N LEU A 55 -9.48 -5.51 -10.46
CA LEU A 55 -8.42 -4.87 -9.65
C LEU A 55 -8.66 -3.36 -9.53
N MET A 56 -9.15 -2.72 -10.60
CA MET A 56 -9.52 -1.31 -10.59
C MET A 56 -10.79 -1.01 -9.79
N GLU A 57 -11.74 -1.94 -9.68
CA GLU A 57 -12.91 -1.82 -8.79
C GLU A 57 -12.51 -1.79 -7.31
N ASN A 58 -11.44 -2.52 -6.95
CA ASN A 58 -10.87 -2.48 -5.60
C ASN A 58 -10.11 -1.16 -5.32
N LEU A 59 -9.83 -0.36 -6.35
CA LEU A 59 -9.12 0.91 -6.24
C LEU A 59 -10.10 2.10 -6.26
N ARG A 60 -10.27 2.73 -5.10
CA ARG A 60 -11.00 4.00 -4.98
C ARG A 60 -10.01 5.15 -5.01
N MET A 61 -10.33 6.20 -5.77
CA MET A 61 -9.59 7.46 -5.72
C MET A 61 -10.47 8.53 -5.11
N THR A 62 -9.90 9.32 -4.20
CA THR A 62 -10.64 10.40 -3.55
C THR A 62 -9.73 11.57 -3.23
N ASP A 63 -10.25 12.78 -3.43
CA ASP A 63 -9.61 14.00 -2.96
C ASP A 63 -10.20 14.46 -1.61
N ASP A 64 -11.16 13.69 -1.08
CA ASP A 64 -11.85 13.99 0.16
C ASP A 64 -11.40 13.01 1.26
N ALA A 65 -10.57 13.51 2.17
CA ALA A 65 -10.02 12.68 3.22
C ALA A 65 -11.05 12.19 4.24
N SER A 66 -12.23 12.82 4.32
CA SER A 66 -13.32 12.33 5.16
C SER A 66 -13.88 10.99 4.67
N ARG A 67 -13.67 10.67 3.39
CA ARG A 67 -14.08 9.41 2.75
C ARG A 67 -13.02 8.32 2.85
N LEU A 68 -11.87 8.61 3.47
CA LEU A 68 -10.85 7.61 3.75
C LEU A 68 -11.36 6.69 4.85
N HIS A 69 -12.00 5.61 4.41
CA HIS A 69 -12.42 4.51 5.27
C HIS A 69 -11.66 3.26 4.82
N GLY A 70 -10.88 2.69 5.72
CA GLY A 70 -10.06 1.52 5.43
C GLY A 70 -9.46 0.95 6.71
N GLU A 71 -8.97 -0.31 6.62
CA GLU A 71 -8.31 -0.98 7.74
C GLU A 71 -7.01 -0.26 8.14
N VAL A 72 -6.27 0.27 7.14
CA VAL A 72 -4.98 0.95 7.27
C VAL A 72 -4.87 2.03 6.18
N ILE A 73 -4.38 3.21 6.56
CA ILE A 73 -4.04 4.29 5.62
C ILE A 73 -2.55 4.21 5.30
N ILE A 74 -2.17 4.25 4.03
CA ILE A 74 -0.76 4.18 3.60
C ILE A 74 -0.30 5.59 3.24
N ASP A 75 0.67 6.13 3.97
CA ASP A 75 1.35 7.37 3.62
C ASP A 75 2.66 7.05 2.88
N ALA A 76 2.60 7.21 1.56
CA ALA A 76 3.76 7.05 0.66
C ALA A 76 4.36 8.40 0.23
N THR A 77 3.94 9.52 0.83
CA THR A 77 4.62 10.80 0.58
C THR A 77 6.05 10.69 1.10
N ARG A 78 7.01 11.45 0.54
CA ARG A 78 8.44 11.47 0.99
C ARG A 78 8.80 12.66 1.89
N ILE A 79 7.78 13.35 2.41
CA ILE A 79 7.93 14.60 3.16
C ILE A 79 7.61 14.35 4.64
N PRO A 80 8.44 14.83 5.59
CA PRO A 80 8.13 14.79 7.00
C PRO A 80 6.84 15.54 7.35
N ASN A 81 6.03 14.98 8.24
CA ASN A 81 4.73 15.55 8.65
C ASN A 81 3.83 15.87 7.45
N SER A 82 3.56 14.84 6.65
CA SER A 82 2.87 14.98 5.38
C SER A 82 1.53 15.70 5.53
N PRO A 83 1.08 16.46 4.50
CA PRO A 83 -0.27 17.01 4.47
C PRO A 83 -1.34 15.93 4.66
N LEU A 84 -1.11 14.73 4.12
CA LEU A 84 -2.00 13.58 4.29
C LEU A 84 -2.14 13.21 5.77
N LEU A 85 -1.03 13.07 6.49
CA LEU A 85 -1.04 12.71 7.91
C LEU A 85 -1.83 13.73 8.74
N ARG A 86 -1.61 15.03 8.51
CA ARG A 86 -2.36 16.10 9.20
C ARG A 86 -3.86 16.03 8.93
N VAL A 87 -4.23 15.77 7.69
CA VAL A 87 -5.64 15.68 7.28
C VAL A 87 -6.29 14.41 7.86
N VAL A 88 -5.61 13.27 7.79
CA VAL A 88 -6.07 12.00 8.39
C VAL A 88 -6.28 12.15 9.88
N ARG A 89 -5.36 12.80 10.60
CA ARG A 89 -5.53 13.04 12.04
C ARG A 89 -6.68 13.98 12.37
N ARG A 90 -7.07 14.87 11.46
CA ARG A 90 -8.24 15.74 11.62
C ARG A 90 -9.56 15.01 11.41
N PHE A 91 -9.66 14.13 10.40
CA PHE A 91 -10.93 13.53 9.99
C PHE A 91 -11.13 12.10 10.49
N VAL A 92 -10.04 11.34 10.66
CA VAL A 92 -10.06 9.92 11.08
C VAL A 92 -8.93 9.67 12.09
N PRO A 93 -8.95 10.33 13.26
CA PRO A 93 -7.82 10.31 14.22
C PRO A 93 -7.44 8.90 14.69
N ALA A 94 -8.41 7.98 14.78
CA ALA A 94 -8.21 6.62 15.25
C ALA A 94 -7.68 5.65 14.17
N ALA A 95 -7.59 6.06 12.91
CA ALA A 95 -7.11 5.18 11.83
C ALA A 95 -5.61 4.90 11.98
N PRO A 96 -5.18 3.64 11.87
CA PRO A 96 -3.76 3.31 11.81
C PRO A 96 -3.20 3.80 10.47
N VAL A 97 -2.05 4.46 10.54
CA VAL A 97 -1.32 4.98 9.38
C VAL A 97 -0.02 4.21 9.26
N MET A 98 0.20 3.59 8.12
CA MET A 98 1.48 3.00 7.72
C MET A 98 2.26 4.06 6.94
N SER A 99 3.30 4.61 7.54
CA SER A 99 4.17 5.60 6.90
C SER A 99 5.37 4.91 6.28
N LEU A 100 5.61 5.15 4.99
CA LEU A 100 6.83 4.72 4.29
C LEU A 100 8.01 5.67 4.52
N ASN A 101 7.78 6.80 5.20
CA ASN A 101 8.82 7.69 5.67
C ASN A 101 9.10 7.49 7.15
N GLU A 102 10.36 7.61 7.53
CA GLU A 102 10.86 7.61 8.91
C GLU A 102 10.54 8.92 9.68
N SER A 103 9.37 9.52 9.46
CA SER A 103 9.01 10.78 10.13
C SER A 103 7.52 10.89 10.45
N GLY A 104 7.23 10.73 11.74
CA GLY A 104 5.91 10.78 12.37
C GLY A 104 6.09 10.74 13.89
N SER A 105 5.18 11.33 14.66
CA SER A 105 5.37 11.44 16.11
C SER A 105 4.18 10.93 16.92
N ASP A 106 3.22 10.26 16.30
CA ASP A 106 2.00 9.82 16.97
C ASP A 106 1.91 8.30 17.10
N GLU A 107 1.12 7.86 18.07
CA GLU A 107 0.99 6.44 18.48
C GLU A 107 0.35 5.56 17.40
N LYS A 108 -0.39 6.17 16.46
CA LYS A 108 -1.15 5.50 15.42
C LYS A 108 -0.43 5.52 14.07
N THR A 109 0.77 6.08 14.00
CA THR A 109 1.63 6.08 12.81
C THR A 109 2.75 5.10 13.02
N ILE A 110 2.75 4.05 12.23
CA ILE A 110 3.76 2.99 12.27
C ILE A 110 4.63 3.12 11.04
N PHE A 111 5.94 3.11 11.25
CA PHE A 111 6.91 3.16 10.16
C PHE A 111 7.10 1.80 9.55
N VAL A 112 7.09 1.75 8.22
CA VAL A 112 7.36 0.55 7.46
C VAL A 112 8.36 0.86 6.37
N HIS A 113 9.53 0.23 6.46
CA HIS A 113 10.54 0.27 5.42
C HIS A 113 10.25 -0.84 4.40
N LEU A 114 10.29 -0.50 3.11
CA LEU A 114 10.12 -1.45 2.01
C LEU A 114 11.44 -1.61 1.29
N TYR A 115 11.91 -2.84 1.13
CA TYR A 115 13.18 -3.12 0.47
C TYR A 115 13.01 -3.21 -1.05
N GLU A 116 13.82 -2.47 -1.79
CA GLU A 116 13.83 -2.49 -3.25
C GLU A 116 14.71 -3.63 -3.80
N PRO A 117 14.36 -4.26 -4.94
CA PRO A 117 13.15 -4.04 -5.72
C PRO A 117 11.93 -4.73 -5.09
N PHE A 118 10.93 -3.94 -4.67
CA PHE A 118 9.82 -4.44 -3.86
C PHE A 118 8.95 -5.46 -4.61
N GLU A 119 8.86 -5.34 -5.94
CA GLU A 119 8.10 -6.26 -6.80
C GLU A 119 8.57 -7.71 -6.67
N ILE A 120 9.87 -7.90 -6.38
CA ILE A 120 10.53 -9.20 -6.29
C ILE A 120 10.68 -9.62 -4.84
N THR A 121 11.24 -8.76 -3.99
CA THR A 121 11.58 -9.10 -2.61
C THR A 121 10.32 -9.34 -1.80
N ARG A 122 9.31 -8.46 -1.95
CA ARG A 122 8.10 -8.43 -1.10
C ARG A 122 8.45 -8.51 0.38
N ILE A 123 9.52 -7.82 0.78
CA ILE A 123 9.98 -7.75 2.16
C ILE A 123 9.72 -6.35 2.69
N ALA A 124 9.28 -6.29 3.95
CA ALA A 124 9.08 -5.05 4.68
C ALA A 124 9.61 -5.18 6.11
N GLN A 125 10.12 -4.09 6.67
CA GLN A 125 10.47 -4.01 8.09
C GLN A 125 9.51 -3.05 8.79
N ILE A 126 8.84 -3.54 9.84
CA ILE A 126 8.05 -2.67 10.71
C ILE A 126 9.01 -2.06 11.75
N VAL A 127 9.07 -0.73 11.81
CA VAL A 127 9.90 0.01 12.76
C VAL A 127 8.98 0.66 13.80
N PRO A 128 8.69 -0.02 14.92
CA PRO A 128 7.84 0.54 15.96
C PRO A 128 8.55 1.69 16.68
N SER A 129 7.82 2.78 16.91
CA SER A 129 8.25 3.86 17.81
C SER A 129 7.94 3.50 19.27
N ALA A 130 8.59 4.18 20.22
CA ALA A 130 8.35 3.99 21.66
C ALA A 130 6.89 4.26 22.08
N SER A 131 6.15 5.02 21.29
CA SER A 131 4.75 5.36 21.52
C SER A 131 3.77 4.57 20.63
N SER A 132 4.26 3.63 19.82
CA SER A 132 3.43 2.90 18.86
C SER A 132 2.39 2.01 19.55
N ASP A 133 1.14 2.13 19.11
CA ASP A 133 0.03 1.32 19.58
C ASP A 133 0.08 -0.11 19.00
N ALA A 134 0.07 -1.11 19.88
CA ALA A 134 0.13 -2.53 19.52
C ALA A 134 -1.01 -2.96 18.59
N SER A 135 -2.21 -2.37 18.73
CA SER A 135 -3.34 -2.71 17.86
C SER A 135 -3.14 -2.23 16.42
N SER A 136 -2.48 -1.08 16.25
CA SER A 136 -2.14 -0.49 14.95
C SER A 136 -1.05 -1.31 14.25
N ILE A 137 -0.03 -1.75 15.01
CA ILE A 137 1.00 -2.67 14.51
C ILE A 137 0.38 -3.98 14.03
N ALA A 138 -0.52 -4.58 14.81
CA ALA A 138 -1.16 -5.84 14.44
C ALA A 138 -1.99 -5.73 13.16
N ARG A 139 -2.70 -4.61 12.95
CA ARG A 139 -3.46 -4.35 11.71
C ARG A 139 -2.56 -4.21 10.50
N ILE A 140 -1.45 -3.48 10.63
CA ILE A 140 -0.47 -3.31 9.55
C ILE A 140 0.19 -4.65 9.21
N ARG A 141 0.59 -5.43 10.21
CA ARG A 141 1.11 -6.79 10.01
C ARG A 141 0.10 -7.68 9.28
N SER A 142 -1.18 -7.61 9.64
CA SER A 142 -2.24 -8.35 8.93
C SER A 142 -2.37 -7.90 7.48
N LEU A 143 -2.30 -6.60 7.18
CA LEU A 143 -2.33 -6.08 5.83
C LEU A 143 -1.16 -6.59 4.99
N LEU A 144 0.07 -6.52 5.53
CA LEU A 144 1.28 -7.00 4.85
C LEU A 144 1.18 -8.50 4.56
N SER A 145 0.72 -9.29 5.54
CA SER A 145 0.50 -10.73 5.36
C SER A 145 -0.55 -11.04 4.27
N LYS A 146 -1.69 -10.33 4.24
CA LYS A 146 -2.69 -10.46 3.16
C LYS A 146 -2.11 -10.12 1.79
N ALA A 147 -1.20 -9.15 1.73
CA ALA A 147 -0.51 -8.73 0.50
C ALA A 147 0.68 -9.64 0.11
N ASN A 148 0.88 -10.77 0.82
CA ASN A 148 2.03 -11.66 0.66
C ASN A 148 3.39 -10.95 0.82
N VAL A 149 3.47 -10.02 1.76
CA VAL A 149 4.68 -9.30 2.14
C VAL A 149 5.23 -9.90 3.44
N VAL A 150 6.51 -10.27 3.43
CA VAL A 150 7.21 -10.87 4.56
C VAL A 150 7.78 -9.76 5.45
N GLU A 151 7.46 -9.81 6.75
CA GLU A 151 8.07 -8.96 7.75
C GLU A 151 9.46 -9.49 8.12
N VAL A 152 10.49 -8.63 8.03
CA VAL A 152 11.84 -8.93 8.51
C VAL A 152 12.17 -8.13 9.76
N ASN A 153 13.06 -8.69 10.59
CA ASN A 153 13.63 -7.97 11.72
C ASN A 153 14.81 -7.08 11.27
N ALA A 154 15.34 -6.25 12.19
CA ALA A 154 16.42 -5.32 11.87
C ALA A 154 17.69 -6.03 11.35
N GLU A 155 18.06 -7.14 11.97
CA GLU A 155 19.25 -7.92 11.57
C GLU A 155 19.11 -8.48 10.16
N GLN A 156 17.93 -9.00 9.82
CA GLN A 156 17.61 -9.51 8.47
C GLN A 156 17.51 -8.38 7.44
N GLY A 157 17.07 -7.19 7.87
CA GLY A 157 17.03 -5.99 7.05
C GLY A 157 18.40 -5.55 6.55
N ASP A 158 19.41 -5.55 7.43
CA ASP A 158 20.80 -5.18 7.09
C ASP A 158 21.44 -6.10 6.04
N PHE A 159 20.97 -7.36 5.94
CA PHE A 159 21.40 -8.29 4.89
C PHE A 159 20.67 -8.07 3.56
N ALA A 160 19.47 -7.50 3.59
CA ALA A 160 18.68 -7.23 2.39
C ALA A 160 19.13 -5.95 1.65
N GLU A 161 19.84 -5.04 2.33
CA GLU A 161 20.42 -3.81 1.74
C GLU A 161 21.81 -4.00 1.10
N LYS A 162 22.48 -5.14 1.31
CA LYS A 162 23.81 -5.45 0.76
C LYS A 162 23.74 -6.12 -0.61
#